data_AF-A0A6G3DK54-F1
#
_entry.id   AF-A0A6G3DK54-F1
#
_cell.length_a   1.000
_cell.length_b   1.000
_cell.length_c   1.000
_cell.angle_alpha   90.00
_cell.angle_beta   90.00
_cell.angle_gamma   90.00
#
_symmetry.space_group_name_H-M   'P 1'
#
loop_
_entity.id
_entity.type
_entity.pdbx_description
1 polymer ?
#
loop_
_entity_poly.entity_id
_entity_poly.type
_entity_poly.pdbx_seq_one_letter_code
_entity_poly.pdbx_strand_id
1 'polypeptide(L)'
;GNVVSKTGRYRLFPIAGTLVMGVGLYLMSLMGPATGAGLESLYMFVLGTGIGLSMQVLTIAVQNTVEYSDLGTATSGVTFFRTLGSSFGTAVFGTIYANSLGPNLRDGVAAAARTGAADPSVIARASTSPEGVHRLPPPASAPVIGAYADTIQTVFLWTVPVAVLGFVVALFLKQVQLRDSARAGSTDMGEGFASPHDASSRRTLEASVGKIIGTTELDTARRIIADSDTRLDVAGAWAVMQVDLFTRLVGHASLGLIAARRRLPPEVLLPVFDRMVEEGFLTRHGSLLSHTDAGAREALVIGRAWAAWLEDRVERDIGRPTDTELRAAVDAIAKRLLVEDLSNGLPQRIRQGATADRPQPSPRSPDARTGVG
;
A
#
# COMPACT_ATOMS: atom_id res chain seq x y z
N GLY A 1 -7.86 5.35 1.89
CA GLY A 1 -6.42 5.29 2.19
C GLY A 1 -5.90 6.63 2.70
N ASN A 2 -5.49 7.53 1.81
CA ASN A 2 -4.78 8.78 2.17
C ASN A 2 -5.52 9.74 3.10
N VAL A 3 -6.84 9.85 3.01
CA VAL A 3 -7.60 10.75 3.90
C VAL A 3 -7.74 10.14 5.29
N VAL A 4 -8.07 8.84 5.37
CA VAL A 4 -8.14 8.08 6.62
C VAL A 4 -6.79 8.10 7.35
N SER A 5 -5.69 7.93 6.60
CA SER A 5 -4.36 8.02 7.17
C SER A 5 -4.05 9.42 7.68
N LYS A 6 -4.59 10.51 7.13
CA LYS A 6 -4.37 11.86 7.65
C LYS A 6 -5.29 12.24 8.82
N THR A 7 -6.54 11.80 8.83
CA THR A 7 -7.55 12.25 9.81
C THR A 7 -7.67 11.36 11.05
N GLY A 8 -7.24 10.09 10.97
CA GLY A 8 -7.29 9.11 12.07
C GLY A 8 -8.72 8.67 12.46
N ARG A 9 -9.76 9.19 11.80
CA ARG A 9 -11.17 8.83 12.00
C ARG A 9 -11.69 8.09 10.76
N TYR A 10 -11.92 6.78 10.88
CA TYR A 10 -12.35 5.96 9.75
C TYR A 10 -13.86 5.70 9.68
N ARG A 11 -14.62 5.87 10.77
CA ARG A 11 -16.07 5.53 10.84
C ARG A 11 -16.94 6.17 9.76
N LEU A 12 -16.63 7.41 9.35
CA LEU A 12 -17.44 8.14 8.38
C LEU A 12 -17.35 7.53 6.96
N PHE A 13 -16.24 6.85 6.63
CA PHE A 13 -16.02 6.37 5.27
C PHE A 13 -16.84 5.12 4.90
N PRO A 14 -16.97 4.07 5.73
CA PRO A 14 -17.89 2.97 5.46
C PRO A 14 -19.35 3.44 5.38
N ILE A 15 -19.76 4.38 6.22
CA ILE A 15 -21.12 4.92 6.24
C ILE A 15 -21.39 5.70 4.94
N ALA A 16 -20.51 6.64 4.60
CA ALA A 16 -20.64 7.41 3.36
C ALA A 16 -20.51 6.50 2.12
N GLY A 17 -19.58 5.55 2.13
CA GLY A 17 -19.34 4.63 1.03
C GLY A 17 -20.54 3.71 0.76
N THR A 18 -21.13 3.13 1.81
CA THR A 18 -22.33 2.28 1.68
C THR A 18 -23.56 3.08 1.26
N LEU A 19 -23.70 4.33 1.74
CA LEU A 19 -24.75 5.24 1.27
C LEU A 19 -24.60 5.58 -0.21
N VAL A 20 -23.40 6.00 -0.63
CA VAL A 20 -23.10 6.34 -2.03
C VAL A 20 -23.26 5.12 -2.94
N MET A 21 -22.87 3.93 -2.47
CA MET A 21 -23.08 2.68 -3.19
C MET A 21 -24.57 2.38 -3.36
N GLY A 22 -25.37 2.52 -2.30
CA GLY A 22 -26.83 2.36 -2.38
C GLY A 22 -27.49 3.33 -3.36
N VAL A 23 -27.07 4.60 -3.35
CA VAL A 23 -27.51 5.61 -4.32
C VAL A 23 -27.09 5.23 -5.74
N GLY A 24 -25.84 4.78 -5.93
CA GLY A 24 -25.34 4.33 -7.24
C GLY A 24 -26.14 3.15 -7.79
N LEU A 25 -26.44 2.15 -6.95
CA LEU A 25 -27.26 0.99 -7.33
C LEU A 25 -28.70 1.40 -7.68
N TYR A 26 -29.29 2.34 -6.92
CA TYR A 26 -30.60 2.89 -7.24
C TYR A 26 -30.58 3.66 -8.57
N LEU A 27 -29.56 4.49 -8.83
CA LEU A 27 -29.40 5.18 -10.11
C LEU A 27 -29.25 4.19 -11.28
N MET A 28 -28.52 3.09 -11.08
CA MET A 28 -28.41 2.02 -12.08
C MET A 28 -29.77 1.33 -12.34
N SER A 29 -30.65 1.24 -11.34
CA SER A 29 -32.00 0.71 -11.55
C SER A 29 -32.90 1.62 -12.40
N LEU A 30 -32.55 2.89 -12.58
CA LEU A 30 -33.28 3.84 -13.43
C LEU A 30 -32.80 3.84 -14.89
N MET A 31 -31.76 3.05 -15.20
CA MET A 31 -31.10 3.08 -16.50
C MET A 31 -31.93 2.34 -17.55
N GLY A 32 -32.50 3.07 -18.51
CA GLY A 32 -33.31 2.52 -19.59
C GLY A 32 -32.64 2.59 -20.97
N PRO A 33 -33.32 2.10 -22.03
CA PRO A 33 -32.78 2.05 -23.40
C PRO A 33 -32.42 3.41 -24.02
N ALA A 34 -32.98 4.50 -23.48
CA ALA A 34 -32.75 5.87 -23.97
C ALA A 34 -31.69 6.63 -23.16
N THR A 35 -31.03 5.98 -22.20
CA THR A 35 -30.03 6.63 -21.34
C THR A 35 -28.80 7.01 -22.17
N GLY A 36 -28.37 8.28 -22.09
CA GLY A 36 -27.17 8.72 -22.80
C GLY A 36 -25.89 8.25 -22.10
N ALA A 37 -24.85 7.94 -22.87
CA ALA A 37 -23.55 7.43 -22.37
C ALA A 37 -22.91 8.28 -21.26
N GLY A 38 -23.12 9.61 -21.28
CA GLY A 38 -22.64 10.50 -20.22
C GLY A 38 -23.32 10.26 -18.87
N LEU A 39 -24.62 9.96 -18.88
CA LEU A 39 -25.39 9.67 -17.68
C LEU A 39 -25.07 8.27 -17.14
N GLU A 40 -24.88 7.28 -18.02
CA GLU A 40 -24.41 5.94 -17.65
C GLU A 40 -23.04 6.00 -16.98
N SER A 41 -22.10 6.76 -17.57
CA SER A 41 -20.77 6.99 -17.02
C SER A 41 -20.83 7.64 -15.64
N LEU A 42 -21.74 8.61 -15.45
CA LEU A 42 -21.95 9.24 -14.15
C LEU A 42 -22.46 8.25 -13.11
N TYR A 43 -23.43 7.40 -13.46
CA TYR A 43 -23.96 6.41 -12.52
C TYR A 43 -22.91 5.35 -12.15
N MET A 44 -22.14 4.86 -13.12
CA MET A 44 -21.01 3.96 -12.87
C MET A 44 -19.94 4.62 -12.01
N PHE A 45 -19.66 5.91 -12.22
CA PHE A 45 -18.74 6.68 -11.39
C PHE A 45 -19.21 6.79 -9.94
N VAL A 46 -20.49 7.08 -9.71
CA VAL A 46 -21.08 7.14 -8.36
C VAL A 46 -20.99 5.77 -7.68
N LEU A 47 -21.38 4.70 -8.38
CA LEU A 47 -21.28 3.33 -7.86
C LEU A 47 -19.83 2.96 -7.51
N GLY A 48 -18.90 3.19 -8.44
CA GLY A 48 -17.47 2.91 -8.26
C GLY A 48 -16.85 3.68 -7.09
N THR A 49 -17.28 4.94 -6.90
CA THR A 49 -16.87 5.75 -5.76
C THR A 49 -17.35 5.13 -4.44
N GLY A 50 -18.60 4.68 -4.35
CA GLY A 50 -19.14 4.01 -3.17
C GLY A 50 -18.40 2.71 -2.83
N ILE A 51 -18.11 1.89 -3.86
CA ILE A 51 -17.33 0.66 -3.71
C ILE A 51 -15.92 0.98 -3.19
N GLY A 52 -15.22 1.94 -3.80
CA GLY A 52 -13.85 2.31 -3.42
C GLY A 52 -13.74 2.89 -2.01
N LEU A 53 -14.73 3.68 -1.58
CA LEU A 53 -14.80 4.24 -0.22
C LEU A 53 -15.02 3.14 0.84
N SER A 54 -15.78 2.10 0.50
CA SER A 54 -16.16 1.04 1.45
C SER A 54 -15.09 -0.05 1.56
N MET A 55 -14.67 -0.62 0.42
CA MET A 55 -13.76 -1.78 0.35
C MET A 55 -12.51 -1.59 1.22
N GLN A 56 -11.82 -0.46 1.06
CA GLN A 56 -10.52 -0.29 1.71
C GLN A 56 -10.62 0.09 3.17
N VAL A 57 -11.73 0.68 3.60
CA VAL A 57 -11.84 1.13 4.99
C VAL A 57 -12.29 0.01 5.91
N LEU A 58 -13.12 -0.93 5.44
CA LEU A 58 -13.51 -2.08 6.26
C LEU A 58 -12.32 -3.01 6.57
N THR A 59 -11.47 -3.30 5.57
CA THR A 59 -10.28 -4.14 5.79
C THR A 59 -9.32 -3.51 6.80
N ILE A 60 -9.04 -2.21 6.64
CA ILE A 60 -8.21 -1.45 7.58
C ILE A 60 -8.83 -1.44 8.98
N ALA A 61 -10.15 -1.30 9.09
CA ALA A 61 -10.84 -1.28 10.37
C ALA A 61 -10.67 -2.61 11.12
N VAL A 62 -10.85 -3.75 10.45
CA VAL A 62 -10.68 -5.08 11.06
C VAL A 62 -9.23 -5.31 11.47
N GLN A 63 -8.28 -5.00 10.58
CA GLN A 63 -6.84 -5.10 10.87
C GLN A 63 -6.43 -4.25 12.07
N ASN A 64 -7.04 -3.07 12.25
CA ASN A 64 -6.76 -2.18 13.37
C ASN A 64 -7.33 -2.67 14.71
N THR A 65 -8.35 -3.54 14.69
CA THR A 65 -9.01 -4.04 15.91
C THR A 65 -8.41 -5.31 16.49
N VAL A 66 -7.48 -5.96 15.78
CA VAL A 66 -6.85 -7.20 16.21
C VAL A 66 -5.41 -6.98 16.69
N GLU A 67 -4.89 -7.93 17.45
CA GLU A 67 -3.46 -7.98 17.77
C GLU A 67 -2.65 -8.37 16.53
N TYR A 68 -1.39 -7.96 16.48
CA TYR A 68 -0.54 -8.19 15.31
C TYR A 68 -0.33 -9.67 15.01
N SER A 69 -0.24 -10.51 16.05
CA SER A 69 -0.20 -11.98 15.93
C SER A 69 -1.40 -12.56 15.18
N ASP A 70 -2.55 -11.89 15.26
CA ASP A 70 -3.80 -12.33 14.63
C ASP A 70 -4.09 -11.61 13.30
N LEU A 71 -3.19 -10.74 12.84
CA LEU A 71 -3.40 -9.93 11.63
C LEU A 71 -3.62 -10.80 10.38
N GLY A 72 -2.89 -11.92 10.28
CA GLY A 72 -3.04 -12.90 9.20
C GLY A 72 -4.40 -13.60 9.23
N THR A 73 -4.84 -14.02 10.42
CA THR A 73 -6.17 -14.64 10.64
C THR A 73 -7.29 -13.65 10.32
N ALA A 74 -7.17 -12.41 10.77
CA ALA A 74 -8.16 -11.37 10.54
C ALA A 74 -8.30 -11.01 9.04
N THR A 75 -7.17 -10.85 8.34
CA THR A 75 -7.16 -10.55 6.90
C THR A 75 -7.71 -11.71 6.07
N SER A 76 -7.36 -12.94 6.43
CA SER A 76 -7.88 -14.16 5.80
C SER A 76 -9.38 -14.31 6.05
N GLY A 77 -9.86 -14.00 7.26
CA GLY A 77 -11.28 -13.98 7.61
C GLY A 77 -12.08 -12.98 6.78
N VAL A 78 -11.61 -11.74 6.65
CA VAL A 78 -12.24 -10.71 5.80
C VAL A 78 -12.31 -11.20 4.35
N THR A 79 -11.24 -11.80 3.84
CA THR A 79 -11.22 -12.33 2.47
C THR A 79 -12.16 -13.52 2.30
N PHE A 80 -12.20 -14.44 3.27
CA PHE A 80 -13.10 -15.59 3.26
C PHE A 80 -14.57 -15.15 3.21
N PHE A 81 -15.01 -14.26 4.10
CA PHE A 81 -16.38 -13.75 4.10
C PHE A 81 -16.72 -12.96 2.83
N ARG A 82 -15.75 -12.23 2.26
CA ARG A 82 -15.93 -11.52 1.00
C ARG A 82 -16.14 -12.49 -0.18
N THR A 83 -15.32 -13.53 -0.27
CA THR A 83 -15.46 -14.56 -1.31
C THR A 83 -16.77 -15.31 -1.14
N LEU A 84 -17.13 -15.66 0.09
CA LEU A 84 -18.40 -16.30 0.41
C LEU A 84 -19.60 -15.43 -0.01
N GLY A 85 -19.58 -14.15 0.36
CA GLY A 85 -20.60 -13.17 -0.01
C GLY A 85 -20.69 -12.93 -1.52
N SER A 86 -19.56 -12.93 -2.23
CA SER A 86 -19.52 -12.85 -3.69
C SER A 86 -20.23 -14.04 -4.34
N SER A 87 -19.89 -15.27 -3.93
CA SER A 87 -20.51 -16.48 -4.47
C SER A 87 -22.01 -16.57 -4.14
N PHE A 88 -22.41 -16.24 -2.91
CA PHE A 88 -23.84 -16.22 -2.55
C PHE A 88 -24.59 -15.10 -3.29
N GLY A 89 -24.01 -13.90 -3.38
CA GLY A 89 -24.60 -12.77 -4.08
C GLY A 89 -24.81 -13.07 -5.55
N THR A 90 -23.80 -13.61 -6.24
CA THR A 90 -23.92 -13.97 -7.67
C THR A 90 -24.98 -15.04 -7.90
N ALA A 91 -25.10 -16.04 -7.01
CA ALA A 91 -26.15 -17.05 -7.11
C ALA A 91 -27.56 -16.47 -6.91
N VAL A 92 -27.75 -15.60 -5.91
CA VAL A 92 -29.05 -14.97 -5.63
C VAL A 92 -29.45 -14.03 -6.76
N PHE A 93 -28.57 -13.11 -7.16
CA PHE A 93 -28.87 -12.15 -8.22
C PHE A 93 -28.97 -12.83 -9.60
N GLY A 94 -28.19 -13.89 -9.85
CA GLY A 94 -28.33 -14.72 -11.04
C GLY A 94 -29.69 -15.42 -11.09
N THR A 95 -30.20 -15.88 -9.95
CA THR A 95 -31.56 -16.46 -9.84
C THR A 95 -32.63 -15.41 -10.11
N ILE A 96 -32.51 -14.21 -9.53
CA ILE A 96 -33.43 -13.09 -9.77
C ILE A 96 -33.42 -12.71 -11.25
N TYR A 97 -32.24 -12.62 -11.86
CA TYR A 97 -32.08 -12.35 -13.29
C TYR A 97 -32.77 -13.41 -14.14
N ALA A 98 -32.52 -14.70 -13.90
CA ALA A 98 -33.12 -15.79 -14.66
C ALA A 98 -34.66 -15.81 -14.54
N ASN A 99 -35.19 -15.59 -13.33
CA ASN A 99 -36.62 -15.56 -13.06
C ASN A 99 -37.32 -14.32 -13.64
N SER A 100 -36.60 -13.20 -13.79
CA SER A 100 -37.14 -11.97 -14.37
C SER A 100 -37.02 -11.96 -15.91
N LEU A 101 -35.92 -12.51 -16.45
CA LEU A 101 -35.64 -12.49 -17.88
C LEU A 101 -36.66 -13.32 -18.66
N GLY A 102 -37.03 -14.51 -18.16
CA GLY A 102 -37.95 -15.41 -18.87
C GLY A 102 -39.29 -14.75 -19.23
N PRO A 103 -40.05 -14.22 -18.25
CA PRO A 103 -41.30 -13.49 -18.50
C PRO A 103 -41.09 -12.25 -19.37
N ASN A 104 -40.13 -11.39 -19.03
CA ASN A 104 -39.88 -10.14 -19.76
C ASN A 104 -39.55 -10.40 -21.24
N LEU A 105 -38.72 -11.41 -21.52
CA LEU A 105 -38.32 -11.75 -22.86
C LEU A 105 -39.49 -12.34 -23.67
N ARG A 106 -40.37 -13.12 -23.04
CA ARG A 106 -41.60 -13.63 -23.68
C ARG A 106 -42.51 -12.47 -24.09
N ASP A 107 -42.71 -11.50 -23.20
CA ASP A 107 -43.53 -10.32 -23.47
C ASP A 107 -42.89 -9.42 -24.54
N GLY A 108 -41.57 -9.23 -24.49
CA GLY A 108 -40.80 -8.51 -25.50
C GLY A 108 -40.87 -9.15 -26.89
N VAL A 109 -40.72 -10.48 -26.97
CA VAL A 109 -40.87 -11.23 -28.23
C VAL A 109 -42.30 -11.15 -28.76
N ALA A 110 -43.30 -11.28 -27.89
CA ALA A 110 -44.70 -11.14 -28.30
C ALA A 110 -45.01 -9.72 -28.79
N ALA A 111 -44.46 -8.69 -28.15
CA ALA A 111 -44.57 -7.30 -28.58
C ALA A 111 -43.87 -7.06 -29.92
N ALA A 112 -42.66 -7.60 -30.11
CA ALA A 112 -41.93 -7.53 -31.37
C ALA A 112 -42.68 -8.25 -32.51
N ALA A 113 -43.28 -9.41 -32.25
CA ALA A 113 -44.08 -10.14 -33.24
C ALA A 113 -45.31 -9.33 -33.73
N ARG A 114 -45.95 -8.55 -32.84
CA ARG A 114 -47.08 -7.67 -33.20
C ARG A 114 -46.70 -6.54 -34.16
N THR A 115 -45.42 -6.21 -34.29
CA THR A 115 -44.96 -5.16 -35.22
C THR A 115 -45.03 -5.60 -36.68
N GLY A 116 -45.13 -6.91 -36.95
CA GLY A 116 -45.10 -7.47 -38.31
C GLY A 116 -43.75 -7.32 -39.04
N ALA A 117 -42.71 -6.82 -38.36
CA ALA A 117 -41.43 -6.51 -38.99
C ALA A 117 -40.54 -7.73 -39.27
N ALA A 118 -40.80 -8.86 -38.61
CA ALA A 118 -40.11 -10.14 -38.84
C ALA A 118 -40.97 -11.32 -38.40
N ASP A 119 -40.61 -12.52 -38.87
CA ASP A 119 -41.26 -13.76 -38.46
C ASP A 119 -41.07 -14.02 -36.94
N PRO A 120 -42.13 -14.35 -36.18
CA PRO A 120 -42.04 -14.61 -34.74
C PRO A 120 -40.99 -15.67 -34.34
N SER A 121 -40.78 -16.69 -35.18
CA SER A 121 -39.78 -17.75 -34.95
C SER A 121 -38.35 -17.27 -35.13
N VAL A 122 -38.14 -16.23 -35.96
CA VAL A 122 -36.84 -15.59 -36.15
C VAL A 122 -36.55 -14.66 -34.98
N ILE A 123 -37.55 -13.89 -34.54
CA ILE A 123 -37.45 -13.00 -33.36
C ILE A 123 -37.12 -13.82 -32.10
N ALA A 124 -37.84 -14.92 -31.85
CA ALA A 124 -37.62 -15.77 -30.69
C ALA A 124 -36.23 -16.45 -30.67
N ARG A 125 -35.69 -16.79 -31.84
CA ARG A 125 -34.31 -17.30 -31.94
C ARG A 125 -33.29 -16.19 -31.69
N ALA A 126 -33.50 -15.04 -32.32
CA ALA A 126 -32.63 -13.88 -32.20
C ALA A 126 -32.60 -13.29 -30.77
N SER A 127 -33.68 -13.40 -29.99
CA SER A 127 -33.77 -12.86 -28.64
C SER A 127 -32.87 -13.55 -27.62
N THR A 128 -32.29 -14.70 -27.97
CA THR A 128 -31.39 -15.47 -27.07
C THR A 128 -29.93 -15.02 -27.14
N SER A 129 -29.56 -14.15 -28.09
CA SER A 129 -28.20 -13.62 -28.20
C SER A 129 -28.16 -12.13 -28.56
N PRO A 130 -27.21 -11.35 -28.02
CA PRO A 130 -27.06 -9.93 -28.37
C PRO A 130 -26.87 -9.71 -29.87
N GLU A 131 -26.05 -10.52 -30.54
CA GLU A 131 -25.81 -10.41 -31.98
C GLU A 131 -27.05 -10.74 -32.80
N GLY A 132 -27.89 -11.66 -32.31
CA GLY A 132 -29.18 -11.97 -32.91
C GLY A 132 -30.12 -10.77 -32.88
N VAL A 133 -30.26 -10.13 -31.73
CA VAL A 133 -31.09 -8.93 -31.55
C VAL A 133 -30.64 -7.77 -32.42
N HIS A 134 -29.32 -7.55 -32.57
CA HIS A 134 -28.79 -6.46 -33.42
C HIS A 134 -29.04 -6.65 -34.91
N ARG A 135 -29.26 -7.90 -35.37
CA ARG A 135 -29.58 -8.19 -36.78
C ARG A 135 -31.06 -8.03 -37.09
N LEU A 136 -31.92 -7.88 -36.08
CA LEU A 136 -33.35 -7.64 -36.30
C LEU A 136 -33.59 -6.21 -36.78
N PRO A 137 -34.64 -5.98 -37.59
CA PRO A 137 -35.09 -4.62 -37.89
C PRO A 137 -35.37 -3.83 -36.60
N PRO A 138 -35.08 -2.51 -36.55
CA PRO A 138 -35.30 -1.67 -35.38
C PRO A 138 -36.67 -1.82 -34.68
N PRO A 139 -37.81 -1.92 -35.39
CA PRO A 139 -39.11 -2.14 -34.74
C PRO A 139 -39.22 -3.49 -34.04
N ALA A 140 -38.52 -4.53 -34.49
CA ALA A 140 -38.52 -5.85 -33.86
C ALA A 140 -37.46 -5.98 -32.75
N SER A 141 -36.35 -5.25 -32.82
CA SER A 141 -35.30 -5.30 -31.78
C SER A 141 -35.64 -4.47 -30.55
N ALA A 142 -36.31 -3.31 -30.71
CA ALA A 142 -36.59 -2.39 -29.60
C ALA A 142 -37.36 -3.04 -28.42
N PRO A 143 -38.43 -3.83 -28.62
CA PRO A 143 -39.14 -4.49 -27.52
C PRO A 143 -38.28 -5.55 -26.81
N VAL A 144 -37.39 -6.23 -27.53
CA VAL A 144 -36.48 -7.23 -26.97
C VAL A 144 -35.39 -6.54 -26.14
N ILE A 145 -34.83 -5.43 -26.63
CA ILE A 145 -33.88 -4.61 -25.87
C ILE A 145 -34.54 -4.07 -24.59
N GLY A 146 -35.78 -3.60 -24.69
CA GLY A 146 -36.58 -3.18 -23.52
C GLY A 146 -36.70 -4.29 -22.48
N ALA A 147 -37.05 -5.51 -22.89
CA ALA A 147 -37.13 -6.66 -21.99
C ALA A 147 -35.82 -6.95 -21.24
N TYR A 148 -34.67 -6.84 -21.92
CA TYR A 148 -33.36 -6.97 -21.27
C TYR A 148 -33.10 -5.82 -20.29
N ALA A 149 -33.39 -4.58 -20.69
CA ALA A 149 -33.23 -3.41 -19.84
C ALA A 149 -34.09 -3.54 -18.56
N ASP A 150 -35.38 -3.86 -18.68
CA ASP A 150 -36.31 -4.02 -17.55
C ASP A 150 -35.84 -5.13 -16.59
N THR A 151 -35.29 -6.22 -17.14
CA THR A 151 -34.71 -7.31 -16.35
C THR A 151 -33.49 -6.83 -15.55
N ILE A 152 -32.57 -6.11 -16.19
CA ILE A 152 -31.37 -5.59 -15.54
C ILE A 152 -31.73 -4.54 -14.49
N GLN A 153 -32.68 -3.65 -14.79
CA GLN A 153 -33.22 -2.68 -13.84
C GLN A 153 -33.80 -3.37 -12.61
N THR A 154 -34.57 -4.44 -12.81
CA THR A 154 -35.14 -5.26 -11.73
C THR A 154 -34.03 -5.83 -10.84
N VAL A 155 -32.97 -6.40 -11.42
CA VAL A 155 -31.83 -6.92 -10.66
C VAL A 155 -31.17 -5.81 -9.84
N PHE A 156 -30.86 -4.66 -10.45
CA PHE A 156 -30.28 -3.52 -9.73
C PHE A 156 -31.19 -3.02 -8.61
N LEU A 157 -32.51 -2.98 -8.83
CA LEU A 157 -33.45 -2.58 -7.78
C LEU A 157 -33.39 -3.54 -6.58
N TRP A 158 -33.29 -4.85 -6.82
CA TRP A 158 -33.11 -5.85 -5.77
C TRP A 158 -31.77 -5.76 -5.02
N THR A 159 -30.75 -5.11 -5.59
CA THR A 159 -29.51 -4.82 -4.86
C THR A 159 -29.65 -3.68 -3.84
N VAL A 160 -30.64 -2.79 -4.02
CA VAL A 160 -30.83 -1.62 -3.14
C VAL A 160 -31.16 -2.03 -1.69
N PRO A 161 -32.10 -2.97 -1.41
CA PRO A 161 -32.32 -3.46 -0.05
C PRO A 161 -31.06 -4.05 0.62
N VAL A 162 -30.22 -4.73 -0.15
CA VAL A 162 -28.95 -5.29 0.35
C VAL A 162 -27.97 -4.19 0.71
N ALA A 163 -27.88 -3.14 -0.12
CA ALA A 163 -27.06 -1.96 0.18
C ALA A 163 -27.58 -1.18 1.40
N VAL A 164 -28.90 -1.06 1.56
CA VAL A 164 -29.53 -0.45 2.75
C VAL A 164 -29.20 -1.26 4.00
N LEU A 165 -29.27 -2.59 3.94
CA LEU A 165 -28.85 -3.45 5.06
C LEU A 165 -27.37 -3.21 5.40
N GLY A 166 -26.49 -3.17 4.40
CA GLY A 166 -25.08 -2.86 4.59
C GLY A 166 -24.83 -1.49 5.21
N PHE A 167 -25.60 -0.47 4.79
CA PHE A 167 -25.57 0.87 5.38
C PHE A 167 -26.02 0.85 6.85
N VAL A 168 -27.13 0.18 7.16
CA VAL A 168 -27.62 0.03 8.54
C VAL A 168 -26.55 -0.64 9.41
N VAL A 169 -25.93 -1.73 8.95
CA VAL A 169 -24.83 -2.39 9.66
C VAL A 169 -23.64 -1.45 9.86
N ALA A 170 -23.29 -0.64 8.85
CA ALA A 170 -22.21 0.34 8.94
C ALA A 170 -22.47 1.44 9.99
N LEU A 171 -23.73 1.79 10.28
CA LEU A 171 -24.06 2.76 11.33
C LEU A 171 -23.67 2.28 12.73
N PHE A 172 -23.75 0.97 12.98
CA PHE A 172 -23.37 0.32 14.23
C PHE A 172 -21.85 0.12 14.39
N LEU A 173 -21.05 0.47 13.38
CA LEU A 173 -19.61 0.30 13.41
C LEU A 173 -18.98 1.26 14.43
N LYS A 174 -18.36 0.69 15.48
CA LYS A 174 -17.75 1.45 16.57
C LYS A 174 -16.46 2.13 16.08
N GLN A 175 -16.29 3.39 16.47
CA GLN A 175 -15.11 4.17 16.16
C GLN A 175 -13.95 3.76 17.09
N VAL A 176 -12.90 3.16 16.52
CA VAL A 176 -11.62 2.91 17.20
C VAL A 176 -10.59 3.88 16.63
N GLN A 177 -9.58 4.30 17.39
CA GLN A 177 -8.51 5.12 16.85
C GLN A 177 -7.59 4.27 15.96
N LEU A 178 -7.06 4.86 14.88
CA LEU A 178 -6.20 4.16 13.94
C LEU A 178 -4.80 3.94 14.55
N ARG A 179 -4.36 2.68 14.73
CA ARG A 179 -2.97 2.34 15.08
C ARG A 179 -2.03 2.70 13.91
N ASP A 180 -0.82 3.19 14.21
CA ASP A 180 0.15 3.62 13.19
C ASP A 180 0.62 2.46 12.27
N SER A 181 0.53 1.21 12.74
CA SER A 181 0.81 0.00 11.97
C SER A 181 -0.19 -0.24 10.82
N ALA A 182 -1.48 0.05 11.02
CA ALA A 182 -2.50 -0.05 9.96
C ALA A 182 -2.32 1.01 8.85
N ARG A 183 -1.55 2.06 9.12
CA ARG A 183 -1.20 3.13 8.16
C ARG A 183 -0.20 2.62 7.11
N ALA A 184 0.69 1.71 7.49
CA ALA A 184 1.75 1.15 6.65
C ALA A 184 1.28 0.03 5.70
N GLY A 185 0.28 -0.77 6.09
CA GLY A 185 -0.31 -1.81 5.23
C GLY A 185 -1.16 -1.29 4.06
N SER A 186 -1.41 0.03 3.99
CA SER A 186 -2.30 0.63 2.98
C SER A 186 -1.73 0.70 1.56
N THR A 187 -0.42 0.44 1.39
CA THR A 187 0.28 0.51 0.10
C THR A 187 0.30 -0.79 -0.69
N ASP A 188 -0.14 -1.92 -0.12
CA ASP A 188 -0.05 -3.26 -0.75
C ASP A 188 -1.41 -3.83 -1.17
N MET A 189 -2.32 -2.95 -1.64
CA MET A 189 -3.73 -3.29 -1.90
C MET A 189 -4.06 -3.54 -3.38
N GLY A 190 -3.11 -4.14 -4.11
CA GLY A 190 -3.33 -4.71 -5.45
C GLY A 190 -3.56 -6.23 -5.44
N GLU A 191 -3.30 -6.90 -4.31
CA GLU A 191 -3.30 -8.36 -4.19
C GLU A 191 -4.69 -9.00 -3.97
N GLY A 192 -5.76 -8.37 -4.47
CA GLY A 192 -7.10 -8.98 -4.47
C GLY A 192 -7.18 -10.34 -5.20
N PHE A 193 -6.11 -10.75 -5.88
CA PHE A 193 -5.96 -11.99 -6.66
C PHE A 193 -4.70 -12.82 -6.31
N ALA A 194 -3.91 -12.48 -5.28
CA ALA A 194 -2.68 -13.23 -4.96
C ALA A 194 -2.87 -14.24 -3.82
N SER A 195 -2.15 -15.36 -3.90
CA SER A 195 -2.13 -16.41 -2.88
C SER A 195 -1.44 -15.90 -1.60
N PRO A 196 -1.89 -16.27 -0.38
CA PRO A 196 -1.32 -15.77 0.87
C PRO A 196 0.15 -16.18 1.00
N HIS A 197 1.04 -15.20 1.20
CA HIS A 197 2.44 -15.47 1.56
C HIS A 197 2.85 -14.74 2.84
N ASP A 198 3.56 -15.49 3.68
CA ASP A 198 4.20 -15.17 4.97
C ASP A 198 5.22 -14.01 4.91
N ALA A 199 5.52 -13.51 3.70
CA ALA A 199 6.54 -12.48 3.45
C ALA A 199 6.13 -11.07 3.92
N SER A 200 4.86 -10.84 4.25
CA SER A 200 4.35 -9.52 4.63
C SER A 200 4.73 -9.14 6.07
N SER A 201 4.66 -10.07 7.03
CA SER A 201 4.93 -9.79 8.45
C SER A 201 6.38 -9.39 8.70
N ARG A 202 7.35 -10.10 8.09
CA ARG A 202 8.78 -9.80 8.26
C ARG A 202 9.17 -8.48 7.61
N ARG A 203 8.72 -8.22 6.38
CA ARG A 203 8.96 -6.94 5.69
C ARG A 203 8.30 -5.76 6.39
N THR A 204 7.14 -5.97 7.00
CA THR A 204 6.41 -4.93 7.75
C THR A 204 7.11 -4.62 9.08
N LEU A 205 7.60 -5.64 9.79
CA LEU A 205 8.45 -5.45 10.98
C LEU A 205 9.75 -4.75 10.60
N GLU A 206 10.41 -5.18 9.52
CA GLU A 206 11.63 -4.56 8.99
C GLU A 206 11.41 -3.07 8.65
N ALA A 207 10.32 -2.74 7.96
CA ALA A 207 9.98 -1.36 7.60
C ALA A 207 9.61 -0.50 8.82
N SER A 208 8.90 -1.08 9.79
CA SER A 208 8.47 -0.38 11.01
C SER A 208 9.67 -0.08 11.93
N VAL A 209 10.53 -1.07 12.16
CA VAL A 209 11.77 -0.89 12.93
C VAL A 209 12.73 0.06 12.20
N GLY A 210 12.85 -0.05 10.88
CA GLY A 210 13.66 0.87 10.07
C GLY A 210 13.18 2.31 10.16
N LYS A 211 11.85 2.53 10.17
CA LYS A 211 11.26 3.85 10.37
C LYS A 211 11.46 4.38 11.79
N ILE A 212 11.27 3.53 12.81
CA ILE A 212 11.53 3.89 14.22
C ILE A 212 12.96 4.40 14.36
N ILE A 213 13.94 3.60 13.92
CA ILE A 213 15.37 3.95 13.97
C ILE A 213 15.66 5.23 13.18
N GLY A 214 15.07 5.38 11.99
CA GLY A 214 15.24 6.58 11.15
C GLY A 214 14.62 7.85 11.74
N THR A 215 13.62 7.73 12.62
CA THR A 215 12.95 8.86 13.29
C THR A 215 13.45 9.11 14.72
N THR A 216 14.34 8.27 15.24
CA THR A 216 14.89 8.42 16.60
C THR A 216 15.72 9.71 16.69
N GLU A 217 15.22 10.69 17.44
CA GLU A 217 15.94 11.93 17.72
C GLU A 217 17.19 11.68 18.57
N LEU A 218 18.20 12.54 18.40
CA LEU A 218 19.48 12.51 19.14
C LEU A 218 19.28 12.47 20.67
N ASP A 219 18.20 13.06 21.19
CA ASP A 219 17.91 13.08 22.63
C ASP A 219 17.40 11.74 23.16
N THR A 220 16.86 10.87 22.31
CA THR A 220 16.51 9.50 22.69
C THR A 220 17.76 8.64 22.80
N ALA A 221 18.68 8.75 21.83
CA ALA A 221 19.97 8.07 21.91
C ALA A 221 20.77 8.48 23.16
N ARG A 222 20.74 9.78 23.51
CA ARG A 222 21.36 10.29 24.74
C ARG A 222 20.73 9.68 26.00
N ARG A 223 19.40 9.57 26.07
CA ARG A 223 18.70 8.95 27.21
C ARG A 223 19.05 7.48 27.37
N ILE A 224 19.04 6.71 26.28
CA ILE A 224 19.41 5.29 26.31
C ILE A 224 20.83 5.10 26.87
N ILE A 225 21.78 5.96 26.47
CA ILE A 225 23.15 5.90 26.97
C ILE A 225 23.21 6.33 28.46
N ALA A 226 22.50 7.40 28.83
CA ALA A 226 22.47 7.88 30.22
C ALA A 226 21.81 6.90 31.20
N ASP A 227 20.82 6.15 30.74
CA ASP A 227 20.12 5.12 31.52
C ASP A 227 20.84 3.76 31.49
N SER A 228 21.89 3.61 30.67
CA SER A 228 22.70 2.40 30.60
C SER A 228 23.84 2.43 31.61
N ASP A 229 24.24 1.25 32.11
CA ASP A 229 25.35 1.08 33.07
C ASP A 229 26.74 1.23 32.40
N THR A 230 26.84 2.07 31.38
CA THR A 230 28.08 2.31 30.64
C THR A 230 28.91 3.39 31.31
N ARG A 231 30.24 3.24 31.23
CA ARG A 231 31.18 4.26 31.71
C ARG A 231 31.51 5.32 30.65
N LEU A 232 31.01 5.13 29.44
CA LEU A 232 31.32 5.98 28.29
C LEU A 232 30.40 7.20 28.25
N ASP A 233 30.95 8.34 27.87
CA ASP A 233 30.12 9.47 27.47
C ASP A 233 29.45 9.20 26.10
N VAL A 234 28.48 10.04 25.73
CA VAL A 234 27.68 9.84 24.51
C VAL A 234 28.55 9.70 23.25
N ALA A 235 29.64 10.46 23.17
CA ALA A 235 30.56 10.42 22.03
C ALA A 235 31.42 9.14 22.01
N GLY A 236 31.90 8.70 23.18
CA GLY A 236 32.66 7.46 23.33
C GLY A 236 31.81 6.21 23.07
N ALA A 237 30.59 6.18 23.63
CA ALA A 237 29.62 5.13 23.37
C ALA A 237 29.30 5.03 21.87
N TRP A 238 29.13 6.16 21.18
CA TRP A 238 28.96 6.19 19.74
C TRP A 238 30.18 5.61 19.00
N ALA A 239 31.39 6.02 19.34
CA ALA A 239 32.61 5.56 18.66
C ALA A 239 32.83 4.05 18.83
N VAL A 240 32.67 3.53 20.06
CA VAL A 240 32.75 2.11 20.39
C VAL A 240 31.69 1.31 19.61
N MET A 241 30.44 1.79 19.57
CA MET A 241 29.38 1.13 18.81
C MET A 241 29.60 1.15 17.29
N GLN A 242 30.22 2.21 16.74
CA GLN A 242 30.57 2.22 15.31
C GLN A 242 31.63 1.16 14.98
N VAL A 243 32.64 0.98 15.84
CA VAL A 243 33.66 -0.06 15.64
C VAL A 243 33.04 -1.45 15.73
N ASP A 244 32.14 -1.70 16.69
CA ASP A 244 31.43 -2.98 16.81
C ASP A 244 30.59 -3.28 15.55
N LEU A 245 29.79 -2.30 15.10
CA LEU A 245 28.94 -2.42 13.92
C LEU A 245 29.76 -2.77 12.67
N PHE A 246 30.80 -1.98 12.36
CA PHE A 246 31.61 -2.21 11.16
C PHE A 246 32.42 -3.51 11.22
N THR A 247 32.90 -3.89 12.40
CA THR A 247 33.62 -5.16 12.58
C THR A 247 32.69 -6.35 12.31
N ARG A 248 31.45 -6.33 12.81
CA ARG A 248 30.49 -7.42 12.59
C ARG A 248 30.05 -7.55 11.14
N LEU A 249 29.98 -6.44 10.43
CA LEU A 249 29.33 -6.40 9.11
C LEU A 249 30.30 -6.40 7.94
N VAL A 250 31.44 -5.72 8.08
CA VAL A 250 32.48 -5.62 7.04
C VAL A 250 33.67 -6.52 7.38
N GLY A 251 33.79 -6.98 8.64
CA GLY A 251 34.93 -7.76 9.13
C GLY A 251 36.05 -6.89 9.69
N HIS A 252 36.05 -5.58 9.43
CA HIS A 252 37.03 -4.64 9.95
C HIS A 252 36.42 -3.23 10.12
N ALA A 253 36.92 -2.46 11.07
CA ALA A 253 36.58 -1.05 11.24
C ALA A 253 37.79 -0.16 10.95
N SER A 254 37.60 0.94 10.24
CA SER A 254 38.63 1.96 10.03
C SER A 254 38.05 3.35 10.19
N LEU A 255 38.84 4.29 10.71
CA LEU A 255 38.38 5.66 10.91
C LEU A 255 37.95 6.30 9.58
N GLY A 256 38.70 6.06 8.51
CA GLY A 256 38.38 6.58 7.18
C GLY A 256 37.05 6.06 6.65
N LEU A 257 36.73 4.78 6.88
CA LEU A 257 35.47 4.17 6.42
C LEU A 257 34.27 4.66 7.25
N ILE A 258 34.46 4.87 8.55
CA ILE A 258 33.46 5.50 9.43
C ILE A 258 33.22 6.96 9.03
N ALA A 259 34.29 7.73 8.81
CA ALA A 259 34.23 9.14 8.42
C ALA A 259 33.59 9.36 7.05
N ALA A 260 33.99 8.57 6.05
CA ALA A 260 33.44 8.60 4.70
C ALA A 260 31.92 8.36 4.70
N ARG A 261 31.43 7.39 5.49
CA ARG A 261 30.00 7.12 5.64
C ARG A 261 29.22 8.30 6.22
N ARG A 262 29.81 9.00 7.20
CA ARG A 262 29.17 10.16 7.84
C ARG A 262 29.33 11.47 7.05
N ARG A 263 30.01 11.43 5.90
CA ARG A 263 30.39 12.61 5.10
C ARG A 263 31.11 13.67 5.93
N LEU A 264 31.91 13.23 6.90
CA LEU A 264 32.72 14.09 7.73
C LEU A 264 34.19 13.90 7.38
N PRO A 265 34.99 14.98 7.39
CA PRO A 265 36.44 14.85 7.36
C PRO A 265 36.90 13.98 8.55
N PRO A 266 37.81 13.00 8.35
CA PRO A 266 38.30 12.14 9.42
C PRO A 266 38.84 12.91 10.63
N GLU A 267 39.35 14.12 10.40
CA GLU A 267 39.92 15.02 11.39
C GLU A 267 38.91 15.44 12.45
N VAL A 268 37.63 15.50 12.11
CA VAL A 268 36.55 15.83 13.05
C VAL A 268 36.31 14.70 14.04
N LEU A 269 36.54 13.45 13.62
CA LEU A 269 36.29 12.27 14.43
C LEU A 269 37.52 11.85 15.24
N LEU A 270 38.73 12.19 14.78
CA LEU A 270 40.00 11.86 15.44
C LEU A 270 39.99 12.06 16.95
N PRO A 271 39.57 13.22 17.52
CA PRO A 271 39.65 13.44 18.96
C PRO A 271 38.86 12.43 19.79
N VAL A 272 37.69 12.00 19.29
CA VAL A 272 36.84 11.04 20.00
C VAL A 272 37.46 9.64 19.93
N PHE A 273 37.94 9.23 18.76
CA PHE A 273 38.55 7.91 18.59
C PHE A 273 39.91 7.79 19.26
N ASP A 274 40.72 8.85 19.26
CA ASP A 274 42.02 8.88 19.95
C ASP A 274 41.81 8.78 21.46
N ARG A 275 40.85 9.54 22.02
CA ARG A 275 40.45 9.41 23.43
C ARG A 275 40.00 8.00 23.79
N MET A 276 39.19 7.34 22.95
CA MET A 276 38.77 5.96 23.21
C MET A 276 39.92 4.95 23.12
N VAL A 277 40.98 5.26 22.37
CA VAL A 277 42.20 4.45 22.36
C VAL A 277 43.03 4.70 23.62
N GLU A 278 43.19 5.97 24.03
CA GLU A 278 43.91 6.37 25.24
C GLU A 278 43.27 5.82 26.53
N GLU A 279 41.94 5.87 26.61
CA GLU A 279 41.16 5.32 27.72
C GLU A 279 41.10 3.78 27.71
N GLY A 280 41.65 3.13 26.67
CA GLY A 280 41.80 1.68 26.60
C GLY A 280 40.53 0.92 26.18
N PHE A 281 39.57 1.58 25.54
CA PHE A 281 38.37 0.93 24.99
C PHE A 281 38.60 0.43 23.55
N LEU A 282 39.42 1.13 22.77
CA LEU A 282 39.77 0.76 21.40
C LEU A 282 41.27 0.54 21.26
N THR A 283 41.66 -0.30 20.30
CA THR A 283 43.04 -0.43 19.81
C THR A 283 43.12 0.03 18.37
N ARG A 284 44.21 0.72 18.04
CA ARG A 284 44.49 1.17 16.67
C ARG A 284 45.73 0.46 16.13
N HIS A 285 45.55 -0.22 15.01
CA HIS A 285 46.63 -0.86 14.25
C HIS A 285 46.67 -0.23 12.85
N GLY A 286 47.50 0.81 12.68
CA GLY A 286 47.52 1.61 11.45
C GLY A 286 46.20 2.36 11.25
N SER A 287 45.48 2.05 10.16
CA SER A 287 44.17 2.63 9.87
C SER A 287 42.99 1.85 10.47
N LEU A 288 43.24 0.65 11.00
CA LEU A 288 42.22 -0.24 11.54
C LEU A 288 42.00 0.00 13.03
N LEU A 289 40.74 -0.11 13.44
CA LEU A 289 40.27 -0.01 14.82
C LEU A 289 39.67 -1.35 15.24
N SER A 290 40.00 -1.78 16.45
CA SER A 290 39.44 -2.98 17.09
C SER A 290 39.09 -2.70 18.54
N HIS A 291 38.23 -3.54 19.12
CA HIS A 291 37.88 -3.45 20.54
C HIS A 291 38.97 -4.05 21.41
N THR A 292 39.20 -3.44 22.57
CA THR A 292 39.80 -4.15 23.71
C THR A 292 38.74 -5.00 24.41
N ASP A 293 39.14 -5.83 25.36
CA ASP A 293 38.19 -6.53 26.23
C ASP A 293 37.25 -5.56 26.98
N ALA A 294 37.73 -4.36 27.32
CA ALA A 294 36.92 -3.33 27.94
C ALA A 294 35.92 -2.71 26.95
N GLY A 295 36.36 -2.34 25.75
CA GLY A 295 35.48 -1.81 24.71
C GLY A 295 34.41 -2.81 24.27
N ALA A 296 34.77 -4.09 24.15
CA ALA A 296 33.83 -5.17 23.84
C ALA A 296 32.74 -5.32 24.91
N ARG A 297 33.09 -5.20 26.20
CA ARG A 297 32.11 -5.21 27.30
C ARG A 297 31.17 -4.02 27.24
N GLU A 298 31.69 -2.80 27.06
CA GLU A 298 30.88 -1.59 26.94
C GLU A 298 29.94 -1.66 25.71
N ALA A 299 30.44 -2.15 24.57
CA ALA A 299 29.63 -2.38 23.38
C ALA A 299 28.46 -3.35 23.64
N LEU A 300 28.69 -4.40 24.44
CA LEU A 300 27.62 -5.32 24.84
C LEU A 300 26.62 -4.69 25.80
N VAL A 301 27.05 -3.82 26.72
CA VAL A 301 26.16 -3.08 27.63
C VAL A 301 25.28 -2.11 26.83
N ILE A 302 25.88 -1.30 25.97
CA ILE A 302 25.17 -0.33 25.13
C ILE A 302 24.24 -1.06 24.15
N GLY A 303 24.71 -2.15 23.54
CA GLY A 303 23.91 -2.97 22.64
C GLY A 303 22.68 -3.58 23.34
N ARG A 304 22.81 -4.04 24.59
CA ARG A 304 21.67 -4.54 25.38
C ARG A 304 20.69 -3.44 25.75
N ALA A 305 21.17 -2.26 26.13
CA ALA A 305 20.30 -1.12 26.43
C ALA A 305 19.49 -0.69 25.19
N TRP A 306 20.13 -0.64 24.02
CA TRP A 306 19.46 -0.38 22.76
C TRP A 306 18.45 -1.47 22.38
N ALA A 307 18.80 -2.75 22.58
CA ALA A 307 17.90 -3.87 22.33
C ALA A 307 16.67 -3.82 23.23
N ALA A 308 16.84 -3.57 24.53
CA ALA A 308 15.74 -3.45 25.49
C ALA A 308 14.84 -2.25 25.17
N TRP A 309 15.42 -1.10 24.83
CA TRP A 309 14.64 0.06 24.38
C TRP A 309 13.86 -0.23 23.10
N LEU A 310 14.49 -0.90 22.13
CA LEU A 310 13.84 -1.23 20.87
C LEU A 310 12.73 -2.26 21.08
N GLU A 311 12.95 -3.25 21.94
CA GLU A 311 11.96 -4.26 22.31
C GLU A 311 10.73 -3.61 22.98
N ASP A 312 10.94 -2.76 23.99
CA ASP A 312 9.86 -2.01 24.63
C ASP A 312 9.14 -1.06 23.63
N ARG A 313 9.89 -0.45 22.70
CA ARG A 313 9.27 0.40 21.68
C ARG A 313 8.47 -0.40 20.65
N VAL A 314 9.00 -1.55 20.22
CA VAL A 314 8.31 -2.49 19.32
C VAL A 314 7.10 -3.10 20.00
N GLU A 315 7.17 -3.43 21.28
CA GLU A 315 6.04 -3.93 22.06
C GLU A 315 4.93 -2.89 22.14
N ARG A 316 5.27 -1.61 22.32
CA ARG A 316 4.31 -0.50 22.35
C ARG A 316 3.69 -0.20 20.97
N ASP A 317 4.45 -0.30 19.89
CA ASP A 317 3.99 0.10 18.54
C ASP A 317 3.43 -1.08 17.70
N ILE A 318 3.91 -2.30 17.93
CA ILE A 318 3.64 -3.52 17.12
C ILE A 318 3.08 -4.68 17.96
N GLY A 319 3.30 -4.70 19.28
CA GLY A 319 2.99 -5.83 20.16
C GLY A 319 4.20 -6.74 20.38
N ARG A 320 4.07 -7.82 21.15
CA ARG A 320 5.19 -8.67 21.60
C ARG A 320 5.65 -9.62 20.47
N PRO A 321 6.76 -9.34 19.77
CA PRO A 321 7.20 -10.19 18.66
C PRO A 321 7.84 -11.48 19.19
N THR A 322 7.92 -12.52 18.37
CA THR A 322 8.74 -13.68 18.75
C THR A 322 10.23 -13.31 18.68
N ASP A 323 10.99 -13.87 19.61
CA ASP A 323 12.40 -13.55 19.87
C ASP A 323 13.30 -13.74 18.63
N THR A 324 12.93 -14.69 17.77
CA THR A 324 13.64 -15.03 16.52
C THR A 324 13.35 -14.03 15.40
N GLU A 325 12.11 -13.53 15.31
CA GLU A 325 11.69 -12.56 14.28
C GLU A 325 12.27 -11.17 14.55
N LEU A 326 12.30 -10.75 15.81
CA LEU A 326 12.91 -9.48 16.22
C LEU A 326 14.42 -9.47 15.91
N ARG A 327 15.13 -10.54 16.29
CA ARG A 327 16.57 -10.69 15.98
C ARG A 327 16.85 -10.67 14.48
N ALA A 328 16.06 -11.39 13.68
CA ALA A 328 16.23 -11.42 12.24
C ALA A 328 15.92 -10.06 11.57
N ALA A 329 14.89 -9.34 12.02
CA ALA A 329 14.54 -8.02 11.50
C ALA A 329 15.60 -6.97 11.85
N VAL A 330 16.14 -6.99 13.08
CA VAL A 330 17.23 -6.10 13.50
C VAL A 330 18.49 -6.36 12.68
N ASP A 331 18.86 -7.63 12.46
CA ASP A 331 20.02 -7.99 11.64
C ASP A 331 19.84 -7.60 10.16
N ALA A 332 18.63 -7.79 9.61
CA ALA A 332 18.30 -7.36 8.25
C ALA A 332 18.34 -5.84 8.08
N ILE A 333 17.87 -5.08 9.07
CA ILE A 333 17.95 -3.61 9.05
C ILE A 333 19.38 -3.13 9.26
N ALA A 334 20.15 -3.76 10.15
CA ALA A 334 21.57 -3.46 10.31
C ALA A 334 22.30 -3.63 8.96
N LYS A 335 22.05 -4.74 8.26
CA LYS A 335 22.54 -4.99 6.90
C LYS A 335 22.04 -3.95 5.89
N ARG A 336 20.75 -3.60 5.93
CA ARG A 336 20.14 -2.67 4.97
C ARG A 336 20.56 -1.21 5.18
N LEU A 337 20.70 -0.75 6.41
CA LEU A 337 21.24 0.58 6.75
C LEU A 337 22.68 0.76 6.23
N LEU A 338 23.45 -0.32 6.08
CA LEU A 338 24.78 -0.26 5.44
C LEU A 338 24.70 -0.17 3.92
N VAL A 339 23.78 -0.93 3.31
CA VAL A 339 23.63 -1.04 1.85
C VAL A 339 22.92 0.19 1.27
N GLU A 340 21.93 0.75 1.96
CA GLU A 340 21.17 1.93 1.53
C GLU A 340 21.98 3.24 1.72
N ASP A 341 23.02 3.22 2.58
CA ASP A 341 24.03 4.28 2.69
C ASP A 341 25.09 4.23 1.56
N LEU A 342 25.32 3.07 0.93
CA LEU A 342 26.22 2.93 -0.23
C LEU A 342 25.63 3.58 -1.50
N SER A 343 24.31 3.59 -1.63
CA SER A 343 23.61 4.12 -2.82
C SER A 343 23.29 5.62 -2.74
N ASN A 344 23.10 6.18 -1.54
CA ASN A 344 22.85 7.62 -1.36
C ASN A 344 24.10 8.50 -1.58
N GLY A 345 25.25 7.91 -1.93
CA GLY A 345 26.52 8.59 -2.23
C GLY A 345 26.61 9.34 -3.57
N LEU A 346 25.58 9.37 -4.42
CA LEU A 346 25.60 10.16 -5.66
C LEU A 346 24.79 11.46 -5.53
N PRO A 347 25.44 12.64 -5.47
CA PRO A 347 24.73 13.90 -5.66
C PRO A 347 24.03 13.93 -7.02
N GLN A 348 22.72 14.18 -7.06
CA GLN A 348 21.97 14.46 -8.29
C GLN A 348 22.50 15.67 -9.08
N ARG A 349 23.43 16.47 -8.53
CA ARG A 349 24.01 17.64 -9.21
C ARG A 349 25.03 17.34 -10.31
N ILE A 350 25.52 16.11 -10.47
CA ILE A 350 26.46 15.78 -11.56
C ILE A 350 25.74 15.25 -12.82
N ARG A 351 24.44 14.92 -12.74
CA ARG A 351 23.67 14.52 -13.93
C ARG A 351 23.12 15.72 -14.73
N GLN A 352 23.17 16.94 -14.17
CA GLN A 352 22.75 18.19 -14.84
C GLN A 352 23.90 19.11 -15.26
N GLY A 353 25.13 18.85 -14.81
CA GLY A 353 26.33 19.60 -15.27
C GLY A 353 26.96 19.06 -16.56
N ALA A 354 26.72 17.80 -16.92
CA ALA A 354 27.32 17.18 -18.10
C ALA A 354 26.51 17.36 -19.41
N THR A 355 25.39 18.07 -19.37
CA THR A 355 24.57 18.42 -20.55
C THR A 355 24.52 19.92 -20.84
N ALA A 356 25.13 20.76 -20.00
CA ALA A 356 25.08 22.22 -20.14
C ALA A 356 26.30 22.83 -20.86
N ASP A 357 27.31 22.04 -21.22
CA ASP A 357 28.53 22.54 -21.90
C ASP A 357 28.81 21.81 -23.22
N ARG A 358 27.76 21.64 -24.04
CA ARG A 358 27.96 21.44 -25.48
C ARG A 358 27.87 22.81 -26.15
N PRO A 359 28.94 23.31 -26.79
CA PRO A 359 28.84 24.54 -27.57
C PRO A 359 27.78 24.36 -28.67
N GLN A 360 26.80 25.26 -28.67
CA GLN A 360 25.81 25.39 -29.73
C GLN A 360 26.56 25.60 -31.07
N PRO A 361 26.33 24.78 -32.11
CA PRO A 361 26.82 25.11 -33.43
C PRO A 361 26.07 26.35 -33.93
N SER A 362 26.83 27.37 -34.29
CA SER A 362 26.38 28.65 -34.81
C SER A 362 25.49 28.46 -36.06
N PRO A 363 24.41 29.24 -36.21
CA PRO A 363 23.56 29.16 -37.39
C PRO A 363 24.31 29.74 -38.60
N ARG A 364 24.60 28.91 -39.61
CA ARG A 364 25.10 29.35 -40.90
C ARG A 364 24.04 30.18 -41.60
N SER A 365 24.39 31.44 -41.92
CA SER A 365 23.65 32.32 -42.80
C SER A 365 23.62 31.76 -44.24
N PRO A 366 22.50 31.87 -44.95
CA PRO A 366 22.44 31.56 -46.38
C PRO A 366 22.90 32.79 -47.16
N ASP A 367 23.97 32.67 -47.94
CA ASP A 367 24.24 33.66 -48.97
C ASP A 367 24.87 33.08 -50.23
N ALA A 368 24.59 33.78 -51.31
CA ALA A 368 24.41 33.30 -52.66
C ALA A 368 25.68 33.24 -53.53
N ARG A 369 25.64 32.30 -54.48
CA ARG A 369 26.08 32.36 -55.90
C ARG A 369 27.57 32.26 -56.29
N THR A 370 27.69 31.71 -57.51
CA THR A 370 28.81 31.65 -58.49
C THR A 370 29.80 30.50 -58.22
N GLY A 371 30.21 29.66 -59.17
CA GLY A 371 30.13 29.63 -60.64
C GLY A 371 31.46 29.08 -61.17
N VAL A 372 31.42 28.35 -62.31
CA VAL A 372 32.55 27.94 -63.17
C VAL A 372 33.26 26.63 -62.81
N GLY A 373 33.30 25.71 -63.79
CA GLY A 373 34.10 24.49 -63.81
C GLY A 373 33.43 23.38 -64.60
#